data_AF-A0A7Y4X410-F1
#
_entry.id   AF-A0A7Y4X410-F1
#
_cell.length_a   1.000
_cell.length_b   1.000
_cell.length_c   1.000
_cell.angle_alpha   90.00
_cell.angle_beta   90.00
_cell.angle_gamma   90.00
#
_symmetry.space_group_name_H-M   'P 1'
#
loop_
_entity.id
_entity.type
_entity.pdbx_description
1 polymer ?
#
loop_
_entity_poly.entity_id
_entity_poly.type
_entity_poly.pdbx_seq_one_letter_code
_entity_poly.pdbx_strand_id
1 'polypeptide(L)' 'ELAVELEDAGRAFNPLDNPDPDVTLPLEEREVGGLGIFLVRKFMTDLVYQRAEGKNRMGLKKKHEA' A
#
# COMPACT_ATOMS: atom_id res chain seq x y z
N GLU A 1 4.39 -18.44 -4.97
CA GLU A 1 3.79 -17.10 -4.86
C GLU A 1 3.25 -16.95 -3.45
N LEU A 2 3.55 -15.84 -2.78
CA LEU A 2 3.07 -15.52 -1.44
C LEU A 2 1.94 -14.50 -1.55
N ALA A 3 0.83 -14.74 -0.85
CA ALA A 3 -0.30 -13.82 -0.78
C ALA A 3 -0.61 -13.47 0.68
N VAL A 4 -0.91 -12.20 0.92
CA VAL A 4 -1.29 -11.66 2.24
C VAL A 4 -2.54 -10.81 2.06
N GLU A 5 -3.48 -10.92 3.00
CA GLU A 5 -4.65 -10.03 3.10
C GLU A 5 -4.60 -9.29 4.43
N LEU A 6 -4.84 -7.98 4.37
CA LEU A 6 -5.01 -7.11 5.54
C LEU A 6 -6.45 -6.63 5.58
N GLU A 7 -7.11 -6.72 6.74
CA GLU A 7 -8.48 -6.26 6.93
C GLU A 7 -8.59 -5.33 8.14
N ASP A 8 -9.32 -4.22 7.98
CA ASP A 8 -9.66 -3.31 9.09
C ASP A 8 -11.08 -2.75 8.96
N ALA A 9 -11.66 -2.36 10.10
CA ALA A 9 -13.00 -1.75 10.19
C ALA A 9 -12.96 -0.21 10.24
N GLY A 10 -11.86 0.40 9.77
CA GLY A 10 -11.67 1.84 9.73
C GLY A 10 -12.56 2.54 8.70
N ARG A 11 -12.37 3.85 8.58
CA ARG A 11 -13.00 4.64 7.51
C ARG A 11 -12.55 4.14 6.13
N ALA A 12 -13.38 4.38 5.11
CA ALA A 12 -13.03 4.00 3.74
C ALA A 12 -11.71 4.66 3.38
N PHE A 13 -10.71 3.85 3.08
CA PHE A 13 -9.39 4.34 2.74
C PHE A 13 -8.79 3.38 1.73
N ASN A 14 -8.74 3.79 0.48
CA ASN A 14 -8.04 3.06 -0.56
C ASN A 14 -6.57 3.55 -0.60
N PRO A 15 -5.60 2.76 -0.10
CA PRO A 15 -4.21 3.19 -0.10
C PRO A 15 -3.65 3.35 -1.52
N LEU A 16 -4.24 2.68 -2.51
CA LEU A 16 -3.79 2.71 -3.90
C LEU A 16 -4.09 4.03 -4.63
N ASP A 17 -4.91 4.90 -4.03
CA ASP A 17 -5.17 6.24 -4.57
C ASP A 17 -4.15 7.27 -4.07
N ASN A 18 -3.32 6.93 -3.07
CA ASN A 18 -2.26 7.83 -2.60
C ASN A 18 -1.15 7.94 -3.66
N PRO A 19 -0.74 9.16 -4.04
CA PRO A 19 0.37 9.37 -4.95
C PRO A 19 1.68 8.90 -4.32
N ASP A 20 2.66 8.58 -5.16
CA ASP A 20 4.00 8.25 -4.70
C ASP A 20 4.67 9.51 -4.12
N PRO A 21 5.31 9.41 -2.94
CA PRO A 21 6.05 10.53 -2.36
C PRO A 21 7.33 10.81 -3.16
N ASP A 22 7.74 12.08 -3.22
CA ASP A 22 9.04 12.44 -3.78
C ASP A 22 10.16 12.14 -2.77
N VAL A 23 10.84 11.01 -2.96
CA VAL A 23 11.95 10.57 -2.12
C VAL A 23 13.30 11.20 -2.50
N THR A 24 13.32 12.09 -3.50
CA THR A 24 14.53 12.80 -3.95
C THR A 24 14.75 14.12 -3.21
N LEU A 25 13.69 14.66 -2.58
CA LEU A 25 13.78 15.88 -1.77
C LEU A 25 14.65 15.69 -0.52
N PRO A 26 15.28 16.77 -0.02
CA PRO A 26 15.87 16.80 1.33
C PRO A 26 14.88 16.35 2.39
N LEU A 27 15.37 15.77 3.50
CA LEU A 27 14.51 15.18 4.53
C LEU A 27 13.52 16.20 5.12
N GLU A 28 13.98 17.44 5.27
CA GLU A 28 13.25 18.57 5.84
C GLU A 28 12.09 19.04 4.95
N GLU A 29 12.13 18.73 3.66
CA GLU A 29 11.13 19.13 2.66
C GLU A 29 10.13 18.01 2.33
N ARG A 30 10.35 16.79 2.86
CA ARG A 30 9.47 15.65 2.61
C ARG A 30 8.17 15.79 3.39
N GLU A 31 7.06 15.55 2.70
CA GLU A 31 5.77 15.42 3.36
C GLU A 31 5.73 14.22 4.32
N VAL A 32 5.00 14.38 5.41
CA VAL A 32 4.80 13.30 6.39
C VAL A 32 3.83 12.26 5.82
N GLY A 33 4.26 11.01 5.77
CA GLY A 33 3.43 9.88 5.36
C GLY A 33 3.74 9.38 3.94
N GLY A 34 2.86 8.53 3.39
CA GLY A 34 2.99 7.99 2.03
C GLY A 34 4.05 6.88 1.84
N LEU A 35 5.11 6.86 2.65
CA LEU A 35 6.21 5.91 2.50
C LEU A 35 5.79 4.44 2.67
N GLY A 36 4.81 4.15 3.52
CA GLY A 36 4.34 2.77 3.72
C GLY A 36 3.78 2.14 2.44
N ILE A 37 2.84 2.82 1.78
CA ILE A 37 2.27 2.33 0.51
C ILE A 37 3.29 2.38 -0.63
N PHE A 38 4.17 3.38 -0.65
CA PHE A 38 5.26 3.46 -1.61
C PHE A 38 6.17 2.23 -1.56
N LEU A 39 6.58 1.81 -0.35
CA LEU A 39 7.37 0.58 -0.17
C LEU A 39 6.60 -0.66 -0.62
N VAL A 40 5.32 -0.75 -0.27
CA VAL A 40 4.44 -1.86 -0.69
C VAL A 40 4.36 -1.97 -2.21
N ARG A 41 4.14 -0.86 -2.94
CA ARG A 41 4.15 -0.82 -4.42
C ARG A 41 5.48 -1.27 -5.00
N LYS A 42 6.59 -0.91 -4.37
CA LYS A 42 7.94 -1.24 -4.84
C LYS A 42 8.29 -2.72 -4.66
N PHE A 43 7.80 -3.35 -3.58
CA PHE A 43 8.16 -4.73 -3.27
C PHE A 43 7.17 -5.75 -3.81
N MET A 44 5.88 -5.45 -3.86
CA MET A 44 4.84 -6.42 -4.23
C MET A 44 4.68 -6.52 -5.75
N THR A 45 4.19 -7.67 -6.21
CA THR A 45 3.92 -7.93 -7.63
C THR A 45 2.49 -7.56 -8.02
N ASP A 46 1.54 -7.74 -7.10
CA ASP A 46 0.13 -7.44 -7.31
C ASP A 46 -0.45 -6.83 -6.04
N LEU A 47 -1.31 -5.82 -6.22
CA LEU A 47 -1.95 -5.09 -5.15
C LEU A 47 -3.41 -4.84 -5.51
N VAL A 48 -4.32 -5.21 -4.60
CA VAL A 48 -5.75 -5.00 -4.79
C VAL A 48 -6.35 -4.44 -3.52
N TYR A 49 -7.27 -3.49 -3.68
CA TYR A 49 -8.07 -2.95 -2.58
C TYR A 49 -9.55 -3.17 -2.88
N GLN A 50 -10.32 -3.52 -1.85
CA GLN A 50 -11.77 -3.50 -1.89
C GLN A 50 -12.34 -3.03 -0.56
N ARG A 51 -13.47 -2.32 -0.63
CA ARG A 51 -14.33 -2.07 0.54
C ARG A 51 -15.50 -3.04 0.49
N ALA A 52 -15.60 -3.91 1.48
CA ALA A 52 -16.69 -4.88 1.60
C ALA A 52 -17.15 -4.99 3.04
N GLU A 53 -18.46 -5.09 3.28
CA GLU A 53 -19.03 -5.34 4.62
C GLU A 53 -18.57 -4.34 5.69
N GLY A 54 -18.38 -3.07 5.30
CA GLY A 54 -17.90 -2.04 6.21
C GLY A 54 -16.42 -2.15 6.57
N LYS A 55 -15.62 -2.96 5.86
CA LYS A 55 -14.20 -3.16 6.11
C LYS A 55 -13.34 -2.88 4.88
N ASN A 56 -12.16 -2.33 5.11
CA ASN A 56 -11.11 -2.21 4.11
C ASN A 56 -10.41 -3.56 4.00
N ARG A 57 -10.26 -4.10 2.79
CA ARG A 57 -9.49 -5.33 2.52
C ARG A 57 -8.41 -5.01 1.50
N MET A 58 -7.16 -5.24 1.87
CA MET A 58 -5.98 -5.00 1.04
C MET A 58 -5.30 -6.34 0.77
N GLY A 59 -5.29 -6.76 -0.49
CA GLY A 59 -4.56 -7.94 -0.96
C GLY A 59 -3.19 -7.57 -1.51
N LEU A 60 -2.17 -8.31 -1.08
CA LEU A 60 -0.79 -8.16 -1.54
C LEU A 60 -0.28 -9.51 -2.03
N LYS A 61 0.28 -9.56 -3.24
CA LYS A 61 0.96 -10.77 -3.74
C LYS A 61 2.40 -10.48 -4.10
N LYS A 62 3.28 -11.43 -3.78
CA LYS A 62 4.70 -11.41 -4.15
C LYS A 62 5.06 -12.72 -4.83
N LYS A 63 5.60 -12.62 -6.05
CA LYS A 63 6.27 -13.76 -6.68
C LYS A 63 7.62 -14.00 -5.98
N HIS A 64 7.92 -15.26 -5.71
CA HIS A 64 9.24 -15.66 -5.26
C HIS A 64 10.12 -15.78 -6.51
N GLU A 65 11.14 -14.94 -6.63
CA GLU A 65 12.18 -15.12 -7.63
C GLU A 65 13.18 -16.12 -7.04
N ALA A 66 13.40 -17.23 -7.76
CA ALA A 66 14.38 -18.25 -7.39
C ALA A 66 15.79 -17.81 -7.78
#